data_AF-A0A814LRM7-F1
#
_entry.id   AF-A0A814LRM7-F1
#
_cell.length_a   1.000
_cell.length_b   1.000
_cell.length_c   1.000
_cell.angle_alpha   90.00
_cell.angle_beta   90.00
_cell.angle_gamma   90.00
#
_symmetry.space_group_name_H-M   'P 1'
#
loop_
_entity.id
_entity.type
_entity.pdbx_description
1 polymer ?
#
loop_
_entity_poly.entity_id
_entity_poly.type
_entity_poly.pdbx_seq_one_letter_code
_entity_poly.pdbx_strand_id
1 'polypeptide(L)'
;NELPLLVFGTSDFNRRFYPMGVCLISSDESSETFKIFFRGIQVWTSIINNQAYTISHVMRDGAAGITGAMCELPLARRLMCWAHVVRKVRAHGTLIKNKDKFLLVEQDIMQLQLSFSDQIFVTAANLMINKWKLDKDLEKFTDYFEQQWLTVLSFWYEGACILTPSTNNGLESLNGRIKQHYTMRHKLPLSAFLQTAERMVKDWSIQNEQTPFATHITYKDDLNLEAVECVKKVDKTQILQLTTLNFVQRNFHQKIKK
;
A
#
# COMPACT_ATOMS: atom_id res chain seq x y z
N ASN A 1 24.70 -18.90 -1.49
CA ASN A 1 23.79 -18.05 -0.70
C ASN A 1 22.94 -17.22 -1.64
N GLU A 2 21.63 -17.29 -1.50
CA GLU A 2 20.69 -16.49 -2.28
C GLU A 2 20.46 -15.15 -1.57
N LEU A 3 20.41 -14.05 -2.33
CA LEU A 3 20.16 -12.71 -1.80
C LEU A 3 18.85 -12.19 -2.40
N PRO A 4 17.73 -12.23 -1.66
CA PRO A 4 16.48 -11.66 -2.12
C PRO A 4 16.61 -10.17 -2.39
N LEU A 5 15.88 -9.70 -3.40
CA LEU A 5 15.78 -8.29 -3.75
C LEU A 5 14.50 -7.70 -3.15
N LEU A 6 14.65 -6.72 -2.27
CA LEU A 6 13.58 -5.82 -1.87
C LEU A 6 13.61 -4.55 -2.72
N VAL A 7 12.43 -4.16 -3.19
CA VAL A 7 12.21 -2.86 -3.83
C VAL A 7 11.23 -2.07 -2.97
N PHE A 8 11.52 -0.78 -2.80
CA PHE A 8 10.62 0.15 -2.13
C PHE A 8 10.48 1.45 -2.91
N GLY A 9 9.43 2.16 -2.56
CA GLY A 9 9.00 3.36 -3.25
C GLY A 9 7.66 3.84 -2.72
N THR A 10 7.13 4.83 -3.40
CA THR A 10 5.85 5.46 -3.07
C THR A 10 4.85 5.27 -4.22
N SER A 11 3.57 5.49 -3.97
CA SER A 11 2.55 5.53 -5.02
C SER A 11 1.90 6.89 -5.08
N ASP A 12 1.49 7.31 -6.28
CA ASP A 12 0.67 8.51 -6.47
C ASP A 12 -0.84 8.18 -6.44
N PHE A 13 -1.66 9.23 -6.57
CA PHE A 13 -3.12 9.12 -6.66
C PHE A 13 -3.61 8.34 -7.88
N ASN A 14 -2.81 8.29 -8.95
CA ASN A 14 -3.11 7.50 -10.15
C ASN A 14 -2.76 6.02 -9.97
N ARG A 15 -2.46 5.59 -8.74
CA ARG A 15 -2.10 4.21 -8.38
C ARG A 15 -0.84 3.73 -9.08
N ARG A 16 -0.01 4.67 -9.53
CA ARG A 16 1.29 4.36 -10.12
C ARG A 16 2.33 4.29 -9.02
N PHE A 17 3.13 3.22 -9.05
CA PHE A 17 4.24 3.03 -8.13
C PHE A 17 5.54 3.63 -8.69
N TYR A 18 6.24 4.38 -7.86
CA TYR A 18 7.50 5.05 -8.15
C TYR A 18 8.59 4.46 -7.27
N PRO A 19 9.47 3.60 -7.82
CA PRO A 19 10.56 3.02 -7.06
C PRO A 19 11.53 4.12 -6.63
N MET A 20 11.94 4.07 -5.36
CA MET A 20 12.90 4.98 -4.75
C MET A 20 14.24 4.30 -4.46
N GLY A 21 14.23 2.98 -4.30
CA GLY A 21 15.45 2.23 -4.04
C GLY A 21 15.28 0.73 -4.09
N VAL A 22 16.42 0.05 -4.07
CA VAL A 22 16.55 -1.40 -4.03
C VAL A 22 17.49 -1.80 -2.90
N CYS A 23 17.21 -2.95 -2.28
CA CYS A 23 18.02 -3.50 -1.20
C CYS A 23 18.17 -5.00 -1.41
N LEU A 24 19.40 -5.52 -1.30
CA LEU A 24 19.62 -6.95 -1.17
C LEU A 24 19.58 -7.31 0.30
N ILE A 25 18.79 -8.32 0.63
CA ILE A 25 18.64 -8.81 2.00
C ILE A 25 19.18 -10.24 2.14
N SER A 26 19.32 -10.71 3.38
CA SER A 26 19.57 -12.12 3.67
C SER A 26 18.35 -12.99 3.34
N SER A 27 18.60 -14.26 3.02
CA SER A 27 17.58 -15.22 2.57
C SER A 27 16.57 -15.65 3.64
N ASP A 28 16.78 -15.29 4.89
CA ASP A 28 15.93 -15.70 6.01
C ASP A 28 14.65 -14.87 6.13
N GLU A 29 14.52 -13.73 5.42
CA GLU A 29 13.38 -12.80 5.45
C GLU A 29 12.85 -12.56 6.88
N SER A 30 13.78 -12.55 7.84
CA SER A 30 13.45 -12.49 9.26
C SER A 30 12.99 -11.10 9.66
N SER A 31 12.34 -10.99 10.81
CA SER A 31 11.98 -9.69 11.37
C SER A 31 13.20 -8.77 11.49
N GLU A 32 14.36 -9.31 11.88
CA GLU A 32 15.58 -8.52 12.03
C GLU A 32 16.06 -7.93 10.69
N THR A 33 15.97 -8.72 9.63
CA THR A 33 16.26 -8.27 8.26
C THR A 33 15.37 -7.08 7.86
N PHE A 34 14.07 -7.17 8.13
CA PHE A 34 13.13 -6.09 7.84
C PHE A 34 13.34 -4.86 8.74
N LYS A 35 13.79 -5.03 9.99
CA LYS A 35 14.14 -3.89 10.86
C LYS A 35 15.31 -3.10 10.29
N ILE A 36 16.38 -3.78 9.89
CA ILE A 36 17.55 -3.14 9.25
C ILE A 36 17.10 -2.38 8.00
N PHE A 37 16.22 -2.99 7.21
CA PHE A 37 15.65 -2.35 6.04
C PHE A 37 14.87 -1.07 6.36
N PHE A 38 13.98 -1.09 7.36
CA PHE A 38 13.22 0.10 7.76
C PHE A 38 14.11 1.22 8.32
N ARG A 39 15.10 0.88 9.14
CA ARG A 39 16.11 1.86 9.62
C ARG A 39 16.88 2.48 8.46
N GLY A 40 17.26 1.66 7.48
CA GLY A 40 17.93 2.13 6.26
C GLY A 40 17.10 3.15 5.49
N ILE A 41 15.79 2.93 5.36
CA ILE A 41 14.88 3.90 4.72
C ILE A 41 14.83 5.20 5.52
N GLN A 42 14.69 5.15 6.85
CA GLN A 42 14.64 6.35 7.69
C GLN A 42 15.92 7.19 7.56
N VAL A 43 17.10 6.55 7.60
CA VAL A 43 18.39 7.22 7.40
C VAL A 43 18.51 7.80 5.99
N TRP A 44 18.13 7.03 4.97
CA TRP A 44 18.22 7.48 3.59
C TRP A 44 17.32 8.69 3.31
N THR A 45 16.09 8.67 3.83
CA THR A 45 15.16 9.81 3.69
C THR A 45 15.65 11.06 4.42
N SER A 46 16.27 10.92 5.60
CA SER A 46 16.80 12.08 6.34
C SER A 46 17.99 12.73 5.63
N ILE A 47 18.87 11.91 5.03
CA ILE A 47 20.04 12.40 4.28
C ILE A 47 19.62 13.15 3.02
N ILE A 48 18.66 12.62 2.24
CA ILE A 48 18.31 13.19 0.92
C ILE A 48 17.41 14.41 1.06
N ASN A 49 16.42 14.36 1.95
CA ASN A 49 15.41 15.41 2.04
C ASN A 49 15.75 16.50 3.07
N ASN A 50 16.86 16.34 3.81
CA ASN A 50 17.20 17.18 4.97
C ASN A 50 16.02 17.32 5.96
N GLN A 51 15.17 16.29 6.01
CA GLN A 51 13.92 16.24 6.77
C GLN A 51 13.72 14.83 7.31
N ALA A 52 13.31 14.73 8.57
CA ALA A 52 12.87 13.45 9.12
C ALA A 52 11.54 13.05 8.46
N TYR A 53 11.58 12.03 7.59
CA TYR A 53 10.38 11.49 6.98
C TYR A 53 9.74 10.47 7.91
N THR A 54 8.54 10.77 8.40
CA THR A 54 7.75 9.82 9.18
C THR A 54 6.90 8.97 8.25
N ILE A 55 7.19 7.68 8.18
CA ILE A 55 6.33 6.72 7.48
C ILE A 55 5.06 6.56 8.31
N SER A 56 3.93 7.00 7.77
CA SER A 56 2.62 6.89 8.43
C SER A 56 1.88 5.60 8.09
N HIS A 57 2.17 5.00 6.93
CA HIS A 57 1.49 3.81 6.45
C HIS A 57 2.45 2.89 5.70
N VAL A 58 2.28 1.57 5.87
CA VAL A 58 3.05 0.54 5.17
C VAL A 58 2.08 -0.48 4.59
N MET A 59 1.95 -0.51 3.25
CA MET A 59 1.18 -1.54 2.56
C MET A 59 2.04 -2.74 2.19
N ARG A 60 1.72 -3.91 2.74
CA ARG A 60 2.44 -5.16 2.46
C ARG A 60 1.50 -6.37 2.50
N ASP A 61 2.05 -7.53 2.16
CA ASP A 61 1.39 -8.80 2.44
C ASP A 61 1.44 -9.12 3.95
N GLY A 62 0.70 -10.16 4.34
CA GLY A 62 0.56 -10.59 5.73
C GLY A 62 1.80 -11.27 6.33
N ALA A 63 3.01 -11.08 5.77
CA ALA A 63 4.21 -11.81 6.20
C ALA A 63 4.59 -11.52 7.65
N ALA A 64 5.00 -12.57 8.39
CA ALA A 64 5.31 -12.50 9.82
C ALA A 64 6.56 -11.67 10.12
N GLY A 65 7.61 -11.76 9.29
CA GLY A 65 8.83 -10.97 9.44
C GLY A 65 8.56 -9.47 9.40
N ILE A 66 7.70 -9.04 8.47
CA ILE A 66 7.27 -7.63 8.37
C ILE A 66 6.50 -7.22 9.63
N THR A 67 5.57 -8.05 10.10
CA THR A 67 4.83 -7.79 11.34
C THR A 67 5.78 -7.52 12.51
N GLY A 68 6.79 -8.36 12.68
CA GLY A 68 7.75 -8.24 13.78
C GLY A 68 8.70 -7.04 13.64
N ALA A 69 8.86 -6.50 12.42
CA ALA A 69 9.68 -5.33 12.16
C ALA A 69 8.93 -4.00 12.27
N MET A 70 7.60 -4.01 12.36
CA MET A 70 6.79 -2.79 12.50
C MET A 70 7.12 -1.99 13.76
N CYS A 71 7.79 -2.56 14.76
CA CYS A 71 8.27 -1.84 15.94
C CYS A 71 9.24 -0.69 15.60
N GLU A 72 9.94 -0.75 14.46
CA GLU A 72 10.82 0.33 13.97
C GLU A 72 10.02 1.52 13.39
N LEU A 73 8.74 1.31 13.11
CA LEU A 73 7.82 2.28 12.55
C LEU A 73 6.60 2.45 13.49
N PRO A 74 6.80 2.92 14.73
CA PRO A 74 5.76 2.91 15.77
C PRO A 74 4.54 3.79 15.44
N LEU A 75 4.72 4.79 14.56
CA LEU A 75 3.64 5.66 14.08
C LEU A 75 2.98 5.14 12.80
N ALA A 76 3.52 4.09 12.19
CA ALA A 76 3.01 3.57 10.93
C ALA A 76 1.86 2.59 11.15
N ARG A 77 0.75 2.84 10.45
CA ARG A 77 -0.33 1.87 10.30
C ARG A 77 0.05 0.86 9.22
N ARG A 78 -0.01 -0.44 9.55
CA ARG A 78 0.14 -1.49 8.55
C ARG A 78 -1.15 -1.64 7.76
N LEU A 79 -1.07 -1.41 6.45
CA LEU A 79 -2.15 -1.64 5.52
C LEU A 79 -2.03 -3.04 4.91
N MET A 80 -3.18 -3.65 4.66
CA MET A 80 -3.31 -4.96 4.06
C MET A 80 -3.83 -4.82 2.63
N CYS A 81 -3.07 -5.35 1.69
CA CYS A 81 -3.45 -5.30 0.29
C CYS A 81 -4.78 -6.05 0.04
N TRP A 82 -5.76 -5.34 -0.50
CA TRP A 82 -7.08 -5.89 -0.80
C TRP A 82 -7.04 -7.11 -1.73
N ALA A 83 -6.17 -7.12 -2.74
CA ALA A 83 -6.02 -8.25 -3.64
C ALA A 83 -5.54 -9.53 -2.91
N HIS A 84 -4.79 -9.40 -1.81
CA HIS A 84 -4.41 -10.54 -0.97
C HIS A 84 -5.57 -11.01 -0.09
N VAL A 85 -6.37 -10.08 0.44
CA VAL A 85 -7.59 -10.41 1.20
C VAL A 85 -8.53 -11.22 0.33
N VAL A 86 -8.89 -10.73 -0.86
CA VAL A 86 -9.79 -11.42 -1.80
C VAL A 86 -9.28 -12.81 -2.17
N ARG A 87 -7.99 -12.95 -2.49
CA ARG A 87 -7.38 -14.25 -2.80
C ARG A 87 -7.52 -15.24 -1.64
N LYS A 88 -7.28 -14.80 -0.40
CA LYS A 88 -7.37 -15.64 0.79
C LYS A 88 -8.81 -15.96 1.18
N VAL A 89 -9.72 -14.99 1.06
CA VAL A 89 -11.17 -15.17 1.25
C VAL A 89 -11.70 -16.23 0.29
N ARG A 90 -11.39 -16.12 -1.01
CA ARG A 90 -11.79 -17.12 -2.02
C ARG A 90 -11.21 -18.50 -1.74
N ALA A 91 -9.94 -18.57 -1.32
CA ALA A 91 -9.32 -19.85 -0.96
C ALA A 91 -10.01 -20.52 0.25
N HIS A 92 -10.41 -19.71 1.25
CA HIS A 92 -11.15 -20.20 2.43
C HIS A 92 -12.67 -20.27 2.20
N GLY A 93 -13.16 -19.88 1.03
CA GLY A 93 -14.56 -20.02 0.64
C GLY A 93 -15.03 -21.48 0.63
N THR A 94 -14.09 -22.43 0.53
CA THR A 94 -14.35 -23.87 0.68
C THR A 94 -14.91 -24.26 2.06
N LEU A 95 -14.75 -23.41 3.08
CA LEU A 95 -15.40 -23.57 4.39
C LEU A 95 -16.92 -23.40 4.30
N ILE A 96 -17.41 -22.71 3.27
CA ILE A 96 -18.82 -22.52 2.99
C ILE A 96 -19.22 -23.51 1.88
N LYS A 97 -19.96 -24.56 2.25
CA LYS A 97 -20.33 -25.63 1.30
C LYS A 97 -21.26 -25.15 0.19
N ASN A 98 -22.15 -24.22 0.51
CA ASN A 98 -23.12 -23.69 -0.44
C ASN A 98 -22.50 -22.53 -1.24
N LYS A 99 -22.38 -22.71 -2.56
CA LYS A 99 -21.79 -21.70 -3.46
C LYS A 99 -22.56 -20.39 -3.50
N ASP A 100 -23.89 -20.43 -3.48
CA ASP A 100 -24.73 -19.23 -3.52
C ASP A 100 -24.56 -18.42 -2.24
N LYS A 101 -24.46 -19.09 -1.09
CA LYS A 101 -24.13 -18.44 0.18
C LYS A 101 -22.74 -17.81 0.15
N PHE A 102 -21.75 -18.50 -0.42
CA PHE A 102 -20.41 -17.94 -0.58
C PHE A 102 -20.42 -16.67 -1.45
N LEU A 103 -21.20 -16.64 -2.54
CA LEU A 103 -21.32 -15.45 -3.38
C LEU A 103 -21.91 -14.25 -2.60
N LEU A 104 -22.90 -14.49 -1.74
CA LEU A 104 -23.46 -13.43 -0.87
C LEU A 104 -22.43 -12.93 0.16
N VAL A 105 -21.68 -13.84 0.78
CA VAL A 105 -20.60 -13.49 1.71
C VAL A 105 -19.50 -12.69 1.00
N GLU A 106 -19.10 -13.11 -0.20
CA GLU A 106 -18.10 -12.39 -0.99
C GLU A 106 -18.58 -10.97 -1.34
N GLN A 107 -19.85 -10.82 -1.73
CA GLN A 107 -20.45 -9.51 -1.99
C GLN A 107 -20.46 -8.62 -0.74
N ASP A 108 -20.85 -9.16 0.41
CA ASP A 108 -20.82 -8.43 1.69
C ASP A 108 -19.40 -7.90 1.99
N ILE A 109 -18.36 -8.72 1.79
CA ILE A 109 -16.95 -8.33 2.00
C ILE A 109 -16.52 -7.25 0.99
N MET A 110 -16.93 -7.38 -0.28
CA MET A 110 -16.65 -6.36 -1.30
C MET A 110 -17.29 -5.02 -0.95
N GLN A 111 -18.50 -5.01 -0.39
CA GLN A 111 -19.15 -3.78 0.09
C GLN A 111 -18.45 -3.21 1.32
N LEU A 112 -18.05 -4.07 2.27
CA LEU A 112 -17.32 -3.65 3.46
C LEU A 112 -15.99 -2.96 3.09
N GLN A 113 -15.33 -3.39 2.03
CA GLN A 113 -14.10 -2.79 1.52
C GLN A 113 -14.24 -1.30 1.17
N LEU A 114 -15.44 -0.89 0.73
CA LEU A 114 -15.73 0.49 0.31
C LEU A 114 -15.94 1.44 1.50
N SER A 115 -15.84 0.95 2.74
CA SER A 115 -15.92 1.79 3.93
C SER A 115 -14.86 2.91 3.85
N PHE A 116 -15.29 4.16 4.07
CA PHE A 116 -14.43 5.33 3.94
C PHE A 116 -13.94 5.89 5.28
N SER A 117 -14.31 5.28 6.41
CA SER A 117 -13.81 5.63 7.74
C SER A 117 -13.74 4.41 8.66
N ASP A 118 -12.88 4.48 9.67
CA ASP A 118 -12.73 3.45 10.70
C ASP A 118 -14.08 3.16 11.40
N GLN A 119 -14.88 4.20 11.69
CA GLN A 119 -16.19 4.05 12.34
C GLN A 119 -17.18 3.29 11.46
N ILE A 120 -17.29 3.66 10.18
CA ILE A 120 -18.21 2.99 9.25
C ILE A 120 -17.78 1.54 9.03
N PHE A 121 -16.47 1.30 8.89
CA PHE A 121 -15.93 -0.05 8.75
C PHE A 121 -16.30 -0.91 9.96
N VAL A 122 -16.05 -0.44 11.19
CA VAL A 122 -16.36 -1.20 12.41
C VAL A 122 -17.85 -1.48 12.53
N THR A 123 -18.71 -0.47 12.29
CA THR A 123 -20.17 -0.67 12.35
C THR A 123 -20.67 -1.65 11.29
N ALA A 124 -20.23 -1.49 10.04
CA ALA A 124 -20.63 -2.37 8.95
C ALA A 124 -20.12 -3.81 9.16
N ALA A 125 -18.88 -3.97 9.63
CA ALA A 125 -18.29 -5.27 9.95
C ALA A 125 -19.10 -5.98 11.05
N ASN A 126 -19.48 -5.27 12.11
CA ASN A 126 -20.29 -5.85 13.19
C ASN A 126 -21.67 -6.32 12.69
N LEU A 127 -22.34 -5.51 11.88
CA LEU A 127 -23.63 -5.88 11.29
C LEU A 127 -23.51 -7.09 10.35
N MET A 128 -22.46 -7.11 9.53
CA MET A 128 -22.15 -8.21 8.60
C MET A 128 -21.87 -9.52 9.35
N ILE A 129 -21.03 -9.49 10.40
CA ILE A 129 -20.74 -10.68 11.21
C ILE A 129 -21.98 -11.17 11.94
N ASN A 130 -22.80 -10.27 12.50
CA ASN A 130 -24.04 -10.66 13.17
C ASN A 130 -25.03 -11.32 12.19
N LYS A 131 -25.13 -10.81 10.96
CA LYS A 131 -25.91 -11.46 9.89
C LYS A 131 -25.41 -12.88 9.61
N TRP A 132 -24.09 -13.08 9.51
CA TRP A 132 -23.52 -14.40 9.20
C TRP A 132 -23.63 -15.40 10.36
N LYS A 133 -23.53 -14.93 11.61
CA LYS A 133 -23.67 -15.77 12.83
C LYS A 133 -25.05 -16.43 12.96
N LEU A 134 -26.08 -15.92 12.27
CA LEU A 134 -27.41 -16.54 12.23
C LEU A 134 -27.45 -17.82 11.37
N ASP A 135 -26.48 -18.00 10.47
CA ASP A 135 -26.41 -19.13 9.55
C ASP A 135 -25.32 -20.12 9.99
N LYS A 136 -25.74 -21.29 10.46
CA LYS A 136 -24.82 -22.35 10.93
C LYS A 136 -23.87 -22.84 9.84
N ASP A 137 -24.22 -22.71 8.57
CA ASP A 137 -23.33 -23.10 7.47
C ASP A 137 -22.14 -22.14 7.31
N LEU A 138 -22.21 -20.95 7.89
CA LEU A 138 -21.18 -19.91 7.82
C LEU A 138 -20.27 -19.87 9.04
N GLU A 139 -20.57 -20.61 10.11
CA GLU A 139 -19.91 -20.53 11.42
C GLU A 139 -18.37 -20.55 11.29
N LYS A 140 -17.82 -21.61 10.68
CA LYS A 140 -16.36 -21.78 10.51
C LYS A 140 -15.71 -20.66 9.71
N PHE A 141 -16.39 -20.17 8.68
CA PHE A 141 -15.86 -19.08 7.86
C PHE A 141 -15.93 -17.75 8.61
N THR A 142 -17.01 -17.53 9.36
CA THR A 142 -17.22 -16.33 10.17
C THR A 142 -16.14 -16.20 11.24
N ASP A 143 -15.84 -17.28 11.96
CA ASP A 143 -14.76 -17.32 12.97
C ASP A 143 -13.41 -17.00 12.34
N TYR A 144 -13.10 -17.65 11.21
CA TYR A 144 -11.89 -17.37 10.44
C TYR A 144 -11.79 -15.90 10.03
N PHE A 145 -12.88 -15.33 9.50
CA PHE A 145 -12.88 -13.99 8.97
C PHE A 145 -12.75 -12.94 10.08
N GLU A 146 -13.48 -13.10 11.18
CA GLU A 146 -13.44 -12.22 12.35
C GLU A 146 -12.03 -12.21 12.98
N GLN A 147 -11.44 -13.38 13.18
CA GLN A 147 -10.10 -13.50 13.75
C GLN A 147 -9.04 -12.90 12.81
N GLN A 148 -9.04 -13.28 11.54
CA GLN A 148 -7.97 -12.88 10.63
C GLN A 148 -8.12 -11.43 10.15
N TRP A 149 -9.30 -11.08 9.62
CA TRP A 149 -9.49 -9.86 8.82
C TRP A 149 -10.18 -8.72 9.55
N LEU A 150 -10.73 -8.96 10.74
CA LEU A 150 -11.29 -7.90 11.59
C LEU A 150 -10.45 -7.64 12.85
N THR A 151 -9.73 -8.66 13.34
CA THR A 151 -8.90 -8.54 14.54
C THR A 151 -7.41 -8.34 14.21
N VAL A 152 -6.79 -9.27 13.48
CA VAL A 152 -5.32 -9.24 13.28
C VAL A 152 -4.92 -8.29 12.14
N LEU A 153 -5.64 -8.32 11.01
CA LEU A 153 -5.24 -7.68 9.76
C LEU A 153 -6.36 -6.79 9.20
N SER A 154 -6.91 -5.87 9.99
CA SER A 154 -8.16 -5.14 9.69
C SER A 154 -8.08 -3.96 8.72
N PHE A 155 -6.88 -3.47 8.40
CA PHE A 155 -6.70 -2.27 7.58
C PHE A 155 -6.62 -2.58 6.07
N TRP A 156 -7.71 -3.08 5.48
CA TRP A 156 -7.80 -3.42 4.04
C TRP A 156 -8.92 -2.68 3.28
N TYR A 157 -9.68 -1.82 3.96
CA TYR A 157 -10.74 -0.98 3.39
C TYR A 157 -10.19 0.35 2.86
N GLU A 158 -10.90 1.01 1.94
CA GLU A 158 -10.45 2.27 1.30
C GLU A 158 -10.18 3.39 2.31
N GLY A 159 -11.02 3.50 3.34
CA GLY A 159 -10.87 4.48 4.42
C GLY A 159 -9.65 4.28 5.32
N ALA A 160 -8.99 3.11 5.28
CA ALA A 160 -7.84 2.83 6.12
C ALA A 160 -6.64 3.74 5.78
N CYS A 161 -6.57 4.17 4.51
CA CYS A 161 -5.63 5.18 4.02
C CYS A 161 -6.18 5.85 2.76
N ILE A 162 -6.93 6.94 2.97
CA ILE A 162 -7.61 7.67 1.89
C ILE A 162 -6.61 8.16 0.85
N LEU A 163 -7.03 8.13 -0.41
CA LEU A 163 -6.26 8.60 -1.55
C LEU A 163 -4.97 7.79 -1.84
N THR A 164 -4.84 6.60 -1.23
CA THR A 164 -3.79 5.65 -1.58
C THR A 164 -4.40 4.42 -2.24
N PRO A 165 -3.64 3.69 -3.08
CA PRO A 165 -4.18 2.50 -3.73
C PRO A 165 -4.42 1.40 -2.70
N SER A 166 -5.64 0.85 -2.64
CA SER A 166 -5.97 -0.31 -1.79
C SER A 166 -5.36 -1.64 -2.25
N THR A 167 -4.80 -1.66 -3.45
CA THR A 167 -4.15 -2.83 -4.07
C THR A 167 -2.68 -2.55 -4.33
N ASN A 168 -1.87 -3.61 -4.32
CA ASN A 168 -0.45 -3.58 -4.64
C ASN A 168 -0.18 -3.71 -6.15
N ASN A 169 -1.13 -3.40 -7.04
CA ASN A 169 -1.00 -3.63 -8.48
C ASN A 169 0.23 -2.94 -9.07
N GLY A 170 0.58 -1.74 -8.61
CA GLY A 170 1.79 -1.03 -9.02
C GLY A 170 3.08 -1.81 -8.66
N LEU A 171 3.12 -2.43 -7.48
CA LEU A 171 4.23 -3.28 -7.05
C LEU A 171 4.29 -4.58 -7.86
N GLU A 172 3.14 -5.22 -8.13
CA GLU A 172 3.07 -6.45 -8.93
C GLU A 172 3.51 -6.19 -10.38
N SER A 173 3.09 -5.06 -10.97
CA SER A 173 3.54 -4.61 -12.28
C SER A 173 5.05 -4.36 -12.31
N LEU A 174 5.61 -3.64 -11.33
CA LEU A 174 7.06 -3.42 -11.26
C LEU A 174 7.82 -4.73 -11.09
N ASN A 175 7.37 -5.62 -10.21
CA ASN A 175 7.97 -6.94 -10.02
C ASN A 175 7.93 -7.76 -11.31
N GLY A 176 6.81 -7.70 -12.05
CA GLY A 176 6.67 -8.28 -13.38
C GLY A 176 7.71 -7.73 -14.34
N ARG A 177 7.86 -6.40 -14.39
CA ARG A 177 8.83 -5.71 -15.25
C ARG A 177 10.28 -6.08 -14.93
N ILE A 178 10.64 -6.14 -13.64
CA ILE A 178 11.97 -6.60 -13.18
C ILE A 178 12.24 -8.01 -13.68
N LYS A 179 11.28 -8.91 -13.45
CA LYS A 179 11.39 -10.32 -13.85
C LYS A 179 11.45 -10.48 -15.37
N GLN A 180 10.69 -9.71 -16.14
CA GLN A 180 10.56 -9.89 -17.59
C GLN A 180 11.63 -9.17 -18.40
N HIS A 181 12.12 -8.01 -17.95
CA HIS A 181 12.99 -7.15 -18.77
C HIS A 181 14.41 -7.01 -18.21
N TYR A 182 14.59 -7.18 -16.89
CA TYR A 182 15.88 -6.95 -16.26
C TYR A 182 16.61 -8.25 -15.93
N THR A 183 15.91 -9.18 -15.27
CA THR A 183 16.51 -10.45 -14.84
C THR A 183 16.15 -11.62 -15.74
N MET A 184 15.19 -11.45 -16.65
CA MET A 184 14.67 -12.52 -17.51
C MET A 184 14.25 -13.77 -16.71
N ARG A 185 13.75 -13.58 -15.48
CA ARG A 185 13.39 -14.61 -14.49
C ARG A 185 14.56 -15.51 -14.06
N HIS A 186 15.80 -15.10 -14.30
CA HIS A 186 16.99 -15.79 -13.83
C HIS A 186 17.56 -15.15 -12.56
N LYS A 187 18.18 -15.98 -11.71
CA LYS A 187 19.02 -15.50 -10.61
C LYS A 187 20.30 -14.95 -11.21
N LEU A 188 20.75 -13.79 -10.74
CA LEU A 188 21.96 -13.14 -11.24
C LEU A 188 23.09 -13.27 -10.22
N PRO A 189 24.33 -13.51 -10.65
CA PRO A 189 25.51 -13.27 -9.82
C PRO A 189 25.53 -11.81 -9.34
N LEU A 190 26.10 -11.55 -8.16
CA LEU A 190 26.09 -10.21 -7.55
C LEU A 190 26.65 -9.13 -8.47
N SER A 191 27.76 -9.39 -9.16
CA SER A 191 28.36 -8.44 -10.11
C SER A 191 27.43 -8.09 -11.28
N ALA A 192 26.78 -9.09 -11.88
CA ALA A 192 25.80 -8.89 -12.94
C ALA A 192 24.52 -8.19 -12.43
N PHE A 193 24.13 -8.49 -11.18
CA PHE A 193 23.02 -7.81 -10.53
C PHE A 193 23.32 -6.31 -10.32
N LEU A 194 24.52 -5.93 -9.89
CA LEU A 194 24.87 -4.52 -9.68
C LEU A 194 24.76 -3.71 -10.97
N GLN A 195 25.24 -4.26 -12.10
CA GLN A 195 25.07 -3.63 -13.42
C GLN A 195 23.59 -3.54 -13.82
N THR A 196 22.82 -4.59 -13.54
CA THR A 196 21.38 -4.61 -13.77
C THR A 196 20.65 -3.58 -12.92
N ALA A 197 21.05 -3.41 -11.66
CA ALA A 197 20.49 -2.43 -10.73
C ALA A 197 20.79 -1.00 -11.17
N GLU A 198 22.01 -0.72 -11.63
CA GLU A 198 22.35 0.57 -12.22
C GLU A 198 21.44 0.90 -13.42
N ARG A 199 21.24 -0.06 -14.33
CA ARG A 199 20.33 0.10 -15.46
C ARG A 199 18.88 0.33 -15.00
N MET A 200 18.38 -0.46 -14.04
CA MET A 200 17.04 -0.27 -13.47
C MET A 200 16.85 1.16 -12.94
N VAL A 201 17.79 1.65 -12.13
CA VAL A 201 17.72 2.99 -11.54
C VAL A 201 17.74 4.08 -12.61
N LYS A 202 18.59 3.95 -13.65
CA LYS A 202 18.63 4.89 -14.79
C LYS A 202 17.29 4.94 -15.53
N ASP A 203 16.74 3.78 -15.88
CA ASP A 203 15.47 3.71 -16.60
C ASP A 203 14.32 4.30 -15.77
N TRP A 204 14.27 4.00 -14.47
CA TRP A 204 13.26 4.55 -13.57
C TRP A 204 13.39 6.06 -13.41
N SER A 205 14.63 6.59 -13.35
CA SER A 205 14.87 8.04 -13.33
C SER A 205 14.32 8.72 -14.57
N ILE A 206 14.63 8.20 -15.77
CA ILE A 206 14.15 8.75 -17.05
C ILE A 206 12.62 8.69 -17.14
N GLN A 207 12.02 7.56 -16.74
CA GLN A 207 10.56 7.42 -16.73
C GLN A 207 9.90 8.41 -15.77
N ASN A 208 10.48 8.62 -14.59
CA ASN A 208 9.96 9.58 -13.61
C ASN A 208 10.10 11.02 -14.09
N GLU A 209 11.12 11.35 -14.90
CA GLU A 209 11.22 12.67 -15.54
C GLU A 209 10.12 12.88 -16.59
N GLN A 210 9.86 11.86 -17.42
CA GLN A 210 8.82 11.93 -18.47
C GLN A 210 7.40 11.95 -17.88
N THR A 211 7.22 11.31 -16.74
CA THR A 211 5.94 11.21 -16.04
C THR A 211 6.15 11.57 -14.58
N PRO A 212 6.21 12.87 -14.27
CA PRO A 212 6.54 13.34 -12.95
C PRO A 212 5.52 12.87 -11.91
N PHE A 213 6.03 12.65 -10.70
CA PHE A 213 5.20 12.31 -9.55
C PHE A 213 4.16 13.43 -9.31
N ALA A 214 2.90 13.13 -9.60
CA ALA A 214 1.83 14.10 -9.48
C ALA A 214 1.28 14.10 -8.04
N THR A 215 1.63 15.14 -7.28
CA THR A 215 1.08 15.39 -5.92
C THR A 215 -0.20 16.21 -5.93
N HIS A 216 -0.59 16.79 -7.06
CA HIS A 216 -1.68 17.76 -7.12
C HIS A 216 -2.98 17.12 -7.60
N ILE A 217 -3.97 17.11 -6.72
CA ILE A 217 -5.37 17.11 -7.14
C ILE A 217 -5.64 18.51 -7.68
N THR A 218 -5.72 18.67 -9.00
CA THR A 218 -6.46 19.80 -9.55
C THR A 218 -7.93 19.39 -9.51
N TYR A 219 -8.67 19.90 -8.53
CA TYR A 219 -10.11 19.74 -8.54
C TYR A 219 -10.62 20.43 -9.81
N LYS A 220 -11.28 19.69 -10.70
CA LYS A 220 -12.20 20.32 -11.64
C LYS A 220 -13.35 20.85 -10.80
N ASP A 221 -13.57 22.15 -10.85
CA ASP A 221 -14.46 22.92 -9.97
C ASP A 221 -15.95 22.49 -9.97
N ASP A 222 -16.35 21.49 -10.77
CA ASP A 222 -17.73 21.07 -10.93
C ASP A 222 -18.20 19.93 -10.00
N LEU A 223 -17.31 19.32 -9.21
CA LEU A 223 -17.71 18.36 -8.15
C LEU A 223 -18.22 19.05 -6.87
N ASN A 224 -18.17 20.38 -6.83
CA ASN A 224 -18.52 21.16 -5.65
C ASN A 224 -20.02 21.18 -5.33
N LEU A 225 -20.93 20.95 -6.28
CA LEU A 225 -22.37 21.05 -5.97
C LEU A 225 -22.92 19.85 -5.20
N GLU A 226 -22.50 18.63 -5.52
CA GLU A 226 -22.96 17.42 -4.80
C GLU A 226 -22.24 17.21 -3.46
N ALA A 227 -20.96 17.59 -3.37
CA ALA A 227 -20.22 17.53 -2.12
C ALA A 227 -20.68 18.61 -1.12
N VAL A 228 -21.07 19.80 -1.58
CA VAL A 228 -21.56 20.89 -0.71
C VAL A 228 -22.90 20.54 -0.05
N GLU A 229 -23.78 19.75 -0.68
CA GLU A 229 -24.99 19.26 -0.01
C GLU A 229 -24.70 18.24 1.10
N CYS A 230 -23.66 17.40 0.93
CA CYS A 230 -23.20 16.50 1.97
C CYS A 230 -22.52 17.24 3.13
N VAL A 231 -21.72 18.27 2.85
CA VAL A 231 -21.02 19.07 3.87
C VAL A 231 -21.97 19.94 4.69
N LYS A 232 -23.09 20.40 4.12
CA LYS A 232 -24.14 21.12 4.88
C LYS A 232 -24.79 20.29 5.99
N LYS A 233 -24.58 18.96 6.02
CA LYS A 233 -25.11 18.04 7.04
C LYS A 233 -24.12 17.69 8.15
N VAL A 234 -22.88 18.19 8.10
CA VAL A 234 -21.82 17.87 9.08
C VAL A 234 -21.55 19.08 9.96
N ASP A 235 -21.59 18.86 11.28
CA ASP A 235 -21.46 19.88 12.32
C ASP A 235 -20.10 20.59 12.28
N LYS A 236 -20.11 21.93 12.43
CA LYS A 236 -19.09 22.89 11.97
C LYS A 236 -17.97 23.20 12.98
N THR A 237 -17.61 22.27 13.86
CA THR A 237 -16.81 22.63 15.06
C THR A 237 -15.40 22.07 15.14
N GLN A 238 -14.68 21.80 14.05
CA GLN A 238 -13.21 21.69 14.14
C GLN A 238 -12.45 21.96 12.83
N ILE A 239 -11.34 22.69 12.99
CA ILE A 239 -10.63 23.51 11.98
C ILE A 239 -9.56 22.70 11.23
N LEU A 240 -9.52 22.85 9.90
CA LEU A 240 -8.38 22.54 9.02
C LEU A 240 -7.45 23.76 8.95
N GLN A 241 -6.17 23.58 9.25
CA GLN A 241 -5.11 24.52 8.87
C GLN A 241 -4.12 23.83 7.93
N LEU A 242 -4.11 24.24 6.67
CA LEU A 242 -3.07 23.96 5.69
C LEU A 242 -2.31 25.26 5.45
N THR A 243 -1.00 25.26 5.73
CA THR A 243 -0.11 26.34 5.30
C THR A 243 1.16 25.74 4.69
N THR A 244 1.30 26.02 3.39
CA THR A 244 2.54 26.26 2.61
C THR A 244 3.44 25.07 2.24
N LEU A 245 3.25 24.64 0.99
CA LEU A 245 4.21 23.96 0.11
C LEU A 245 5.51 24.77 -0.08
N ASN A 246 6.64 24.08 -0.12
CA ASN A 246 7.83 24.49 -0.89
C ASN A 246 8.53 23.24 -1.45
N PHE A 247 8.54 23.10 -2.78
CA PHE A 247 9.38 22.13 -3.49
C PHE A 247 10.69 22.83 -3.89
N VAL A 248 11.84 22.25 -3.53
CA VAL A 248 13.15 22.74 -3.99
C VAL A 248 13.45 22.20 -5.38
N GLN A 249 13.33 23.05 -6.40
CA GLN A 249 13.85 22.81 -7.75
C GLN A 249 15.37 23.01 -7.74
N ARG A 250 16.16 21.99 -8.09
CA ARG A 250 17.59 22.19 -8.38
C ARG A 250 17.74 22.95 -9.69
N ASN A 251 18.36 24.13 -9.61
CA ASN A 251 18.72 24.97 -10.74
C ASN A 251 19.56 24.19 -11.78
N PHE A 252 19.00 23.96 -12.95
CA PHE A 252 19.80 23.70 -14.16
C PHE A 252 20.31 25.05 -14.69
N HIS A 253 21.47 25.50 -14.21
CA HIS A 253 22.25 26.48 -14.97
C HIS A 253 23.01 25.74 -16.07
N GLN A 254 22.37 25.58 -17.23
CA GLN A 254 23.09 25.36 -18.47
C GLN A 254 23.55 26.70 -19.04
N LYS A 255 24.86 26.79 -19.27
CA LYS A 255 25.52 27.77 -20.12
C LYS A 255 24.75 27.93 -21.43
N ILE A 256 24.33 29.14 -21.75
CA ILE A 256 24.14 29.56 -23.14
C ILE A 256 25.14 30.67 -23.42
N LYS A 257 26.11 30.32 -24.28
CA LYS A 257 26.97 31.26 -24.99
C LYS A 257 26.11 32.25 -25.78
N LYS A 258 26.41 33.53 -25.68
CA LYS A 258 26.59 34.42 -26.83
C LYS A 258 27.84 35.25 -26.57
#